data_AF-A0AAW5E5H3-F1
#
_entry.id   AF-A0AAW5E5H3-F1
#
_cell.length_a   1.000
_cell.length_b   1.000
_cell.length_c   1.000
_cell.angle_alpha   90.00
_cell.angle_beta   90.00
_cell.angle_gamma   90.00
#
_symmetry.space_group_name_H-M   'P 1'
#
loop_
_entity.id
_entity.type
_entity.pdbx_description
1 polymer ?
#
loop_
_entity_poly.entity_id
_entity_poly.type
_entity_poly.pdbx_seq_one_letter_code
_entity_poly.pdbx_strand_id
1 'polypeptide(L)' 'MAKKKSFPLRLDPDLYEIIQKWAADDFRSVNSHIEYLLRDAAKRAGRTKKDKE' A
#
# COMPACT_ATOMS: atom_id res chain seq x y z
N MET A 1 13.42 12.42 -4.38
CA MET A 1 12.24 11.63 -3.97
C MET A 1 11.52 11.18 -5.23
N ALA A 2 11.32 9.87 -5.41
CA ALA A 2 10.60 9.35 -6.58
C ALA A 2 9.19 9.99 -6.66
N LYS A 3 8.79 10.43 -7.85
CA LYS A 3 7.50 11.10 -8.07
C LYS A 3 6.37 10.12 -7.77
N LYS A 4 5.68 10.29 -6.63
CA LYS A 4 4.50 9.48 -6.28
C LYS A 4 3.31 9.91 -7.14
N LYS A 5 2.66 8.96 -7.81
CA LYS A 5 1.44 9.21 -8.57
C LYS A 5 0.25 9.24 -7.60
N SER A 6 -0.41 10.40 -7.48
CA SER A 6 -1.70 10.49 -6.78
C SER A 6 -2.80 10.00 -7.71
N PHE A 7 -3.66 9.11 -7.21
CA PHE A 7 -4.84 8.63 -7.93
C PHE A 7 -5.95 8.33 -6.93
N PRO A 8 -7.22 8.54 -7.30
CA PRO A 8 -8.36 8.16 -6.46
C PRO A 8 -8.46 6.63 -6.42
N LEU A 9 -8.31 6.05 -5.22
CA LEU A 9 -8.52 4.63 -4.97
C LEU A 9 -9.98 4.41 -4.60
N ARG A 10 -10.69 3.57 -5.37
CA ARG A 10 -12.00 3.08 -4.97
C ARG A 10 -11.80 1.86 -4.08
N LEU A 11 -12.25 1.96 -2.83
CA LEU A 11 -12.16 0.91 -1.84
C LEU A 11 -13.51 0.77 -1.15
N ASP A 12 -13.82 -0.45 -0.72
CA ASP A 12 -14.92 -0.67 0.20
C ASP A 12 -14.68 0.11 1.52
N PRO A 13 -15.69 0.82 2.06
CA PRO A 13 -15.54 1.60 3.29
C PRO A 13 -15.13 0.76 4.51
N ASP A 14 -15.66 -0.44 4.66
CA ASP A 14 -15.36 -1.30 5.81
C ASP A 14 -13.90 -1.77 5.75
N LEU A 15 -13.42 -2.07 4.53
CA LEU A 15 -12.02 -2.39 4.30
C LEU A 15 -11.10 -1.19 4.60
N TYR A 16 -11.54 0.04 4.30
CA TYR A 16 -10.77 1.23 4.63
C TYR A 16 -10.60 1.38 6.15
N GLU A 17 -11.66 1.16 6.94
CA GLU A 17 -11.58 1.25 8.39
C GLU A 17 -10.62 0.22 9.00
N ILE A 18 -10.62 -1.01 8.48
CA ILE A 18 -9.69 -2.06 8.90
C ILE A 18 -8.25 -1.64 8.62
N ILE A 19 -7.98 -1.13 7.41
CA ILE A 19 -6.64 -0.65 7.03
C ILE A 19 -6.23 0.56 7.88
N GLN A 20 -7.16 1.46 8.20
CA GLN A 20 -6.87 2.63 9.03
C GLN A 20 -6.46 2.23 10.45
N LYS A 21 -7.17 1.29 11.07
CA LYS A 21 -6.83 0.76 12.41
C LYS A 21 -5.47 0.08 12.37
N TRP A 22 -5.24 -0.80 11.39
CA TRP A 22 -3.95 -1.48 11.23
C TRP A 22 -2.79 -0.50 11.02
N ALA A 23 -2.98 0.55 10.22
CA ALA A 23 -1.98 1.59 10.03
C ALA A 23 -1.65 2.32 11.35
N ALA A 24 -2.67 2.59 12.18
CA ALA A 24 -2.49 3.22 13.48
C ALA A 24 -1.71 2.33 14.45
N ASP A 25 -2.02 1.03 14.49
CA ASP A 25 -1.30 0.04 15.31
C ASP A 25 0.19 -0.06 14.94
N ASP A 26 0.50 0.11 13.65
CA ASP A 26 1.87 0.12 13.11
C ASP A 26 2.58 1.48 13.19
N PHE A 27 1.93 2.51 13.77
CA PHE A 27 2.40 3.91 13.81
C PHE A 27 2.74 4.48 12.42
N ARG A 28 1.92 4.17 11.41
CA ARG A 28 2.10 4.64 10.01
C ARG A 28 0.93 5.48 9.53
N SER A 29 1.18 6.31 8.52
CA SER A 29 0.08 6.92 7.77
C SER A 29 -0.67 5.86 6.96
N VAL A 30 -1.98 6.05 6.79
CA VAL A 30 -2.83 5.16 5.98
C VAL A 30 -2.27 5.00 4.56
N ASN A 31 -1.85 6.09 3.93
CA ASN A 31 -1.27 6.05 2.58
C ASN A 31 0.05 5.24 2.53
N SER A 32 0.92 5.41 3.53
CA SER A 32 2.16 4.64 3.63
C SER A 32 1.90 3.16 3.88
N HIS A 33 0.88 2.85 4.68
CA HIS A 33 0.49 1.47 4.98
C HIS A 33 -0.12 0.78 3.74
N ILE A 34 -1.01 1.45 3.01
CA ILE A 34 -1.55 0.96 1.72
C ILE A 34 -0.40 0.69 0.73
N GLU A 35 0.56 1.60 0.59
CA GLU A 35 1.72 1.40 -0.29
C GLU A 35 2.54 0.17 0.13
N TYR A 36 2.74 -0.04 1.44
CA TYR A 36 3.43 -1.21 1.98
C TYR A 36 2.69 -2.51 1.62
N LEU A 37 1.38 -2.59 1.87
CA LEU A 37 0.56 -3.77 1.55
C LEU A 37 0.58 -4.09 0.07
N LEU A 38 0.44 -3.08 -0.80
CA LEU A 38 0.46 -3.27 -2.25
C LEU A 38 1.82 -3.78 -2.74
N ARG A 39 2.93 -3.25 -2.19
CA ARG A 39 4.28 -3.73 -2.51
C ARG A 39 4.50 -5.15 -2.04
N ASP A 40 4.06 -5.49 -0.83
CA ASP A 40 4.17 -6.83 -0.29
C ASP A 40 3.34 -7.84 -1.10
N ALA A 41 2.09 -7.50 -1.41
CA ALA A 41 1.23 -8.31 -2.28
C ALA A 41 1.85 -8.52 -3.67
N ALA A 42 2.41 -7.47 -4.28
CA ALA A 42 3.10 -7.58 -5.56
C ALA A 42 4.35 -8.49 -5.48
N LYS A 43 5.11 -8.43 -4.37
CA LYS A 43 6.26 -9.33 -4.13
C LYS A 43 5.81 -10.78 -4.01
N ARG A 44 4.80 -11.05 -3.17
CA ARG A 44 4.22 -12.39 -2.97
C ARG A 44 3.66 -12.97 -4.27
N ALA A 45 3.06 -12.12 -5.12
CA ALA A 45 2.57 -12.51 -6.43
C ALA A 45 3.68 -12.64 -7.51
N GLY A 46 4.95 -12.41 -7.18
CA GLY A 46 6.06 -12.43 -8.14
C GLY A 46 5.98 -11.32 -9.20
N ARG A 47 5.21 -10.26 -8.94
CA ARG A 47 4.94 -9.15 -9.86
C ARG A 47 5.84 -7.94 -9.65
N THR A 48 6.66 -7.94 -8.60
CA THR A 48 7.80 -7.03 -8.56
C THR A 48 8.80 -7.50 -9.60
N LYS A 49 8.88 -6.79 -10.73
CA LYS A 49 10.05 -6.90 -11.60
C LYS A 49 11.27 -6.68 -10.71
N LYS A 50 12.15 -7.69 -10.62
CA LYS A 50 13.56 -7.40 -10.34
C LYS A 50 13.93 -6.39 -11.42
N ASP A 51 14.27 -5.17 -11.02
CA ASP A 51 14.99 -4.31 -11.94
C ASP A 51 16.22 -5.11 -12.38
N LYS A 52 16.29 -5.34 -13.69
CA LYS A 52 17.54 -5.61 -14.38
C LYS A 52 18.48 -4.46 -14.01
N GLU A 53 19.63 -4.80 -13.44
CA GLU A 53 20.84 -3.95 -13.23
C GLU A 53 20.66 -2.56 -12.62
#